data_AF-A2C8Z5-F1
#
_entry.id   AF-A2C8Z5-F1
#
_cell.length_a   1.000
_cell.length_b   1.000
_cell.length_c   1.000
_cell.angle_alpha   90.00
_cell.angle_beta   90.00
_cell.angle_gamma   90.00
#
_symmetry.space_group_name_H-M   'P 1'
#
loop_
_entity.id
_entity.type
_entity.pdbx_description
1 polymer ?
#
loop_
_entity_poly.entity_id
_entity_poly.type
_entity_poly.pdbx_seq_one_letter_code
_entity_poly.pdbx_strand_id
1 'polypeptide(L)'
;MSIADGLLAAIEEINNLDKKLARDIGEQIDSQARTLQALKNEVEAKAFAPHAFRSLPPAKKEQFEKLKVTELRAIASRMALPGRSKYTRKATIIQFLIENKAPLAPSYEQLLAFWVEHSR
;
A
#
# COMPACT_ATOMS: atom_id res chain seq x y z
N MET A 1 5.02 -36.92 -51.66
CA MET A 1 3.94 -36.31 -50.86
C MET A 1 3.24 -35.27 -51.70
N SER A 2 1.91 -35.26 -51.73
CA SER A 2 1.17 -34.22 -52.44
C SER A 2 1.30 -32.89 -51.70
N ILE A 3 1.29 -31.78 -52.45
CA ILE A 3 1.29 -30.42 -51.88
C ILE A 3 0.07 -30.23 -50.95
N ALA A 4 -1.04 -30.90 -51.24
CA ALA A 4 -2.25 -30.89 -50.40
C ALA A 4 -2.04 -31.57 -49.04
N ASP A 5 -1.29 -32.68 -48.99
CA ASP A 5 -0.99 -33.40 -47.74
C ASP A 5 -0.04 -32.57 -46.86
N GLY A 6 0.94 -31.89 -47.48
CA GLY A 6 1.85 -30.99 -46.78
C GLY A 6 1.14 -29.75 -46.20
N LEU A 7 0.16 -29.20 -46.92
CA LEU A 7 -0.65 -28.07 -46.44
C LEU A 7 -1.55 -28.46 -45.26
N LEU A 8 -2.18 -29.65 -45.31
CA LEU A 8 -3.00 -30.14 -44.20
C LEU A 8 -2.18 -30.37 -42.93
N ALA A 9 -1.00 -30.98 -43.05
CA ALA A 9 -0.09 -31.18 -41.93
C ALA A 9 0.36 -29.86 -41.29
N ALA A 10 0.68 -28.85 -42.12
CA ALA A 10 1.08 -27.53 -41.63
C ALA A 10 -0.08 -26.81 -40.90
N ILE A 11 -1.32 -26.95 -41.38
CA ILE A 11 -2.51 -26.37 -40.72
C ILE A 11 -2.78 -27.05 -39.37
N GLU A 12 -2.60 -28.37 -39.28
CA GLU A 12 -2.73 -29.09 -38.01
C GLU A 12 -1.65 -28.67 -37.01
N GLU A 13 -0.41 -28.48 -37.46
CA GLU A 13 0.70 -28.02 -36.62
C GLU A 13 0.44 -26.60 -36.09
N ILE A 14 -0.02 -25.67 -36.93
CA ILE A 14 -0.40 -24.32 -36.52
C ILE A 14 -1.53 -24.35 -35.48
N ASN A 15 -2.58 -25.14 -35.70
CA ASN A 15 -3.68 -25.26 -34.74
C ASN A 15 -3.23 -25.84 -33.40
N ASN A 16 -2.26 -26.76 -33.41
CA ASN A 16 -1.69 -27.31 -32.19
C ASN A 16 -0.83 -26.28 -31.45
N LEU A 17 -0.07 -25.46 -32.17
CA LEU A 17 0.70 -24.35 -31.61
C LEU A 17 -0.21 -23.27 -31.01
N ASP A 18 -1.30 -22.91 -31.69
CA ASP A 18 -2.27 -21.93 -31.18
C ASP A 18 -2.94 -22.42 -29.89
N LYS A 19 -3.34 -23.69 -29.84
CA LYS A 19 -3.89 -24.30 -28.61
C LYS A 19 -2.89 -24.31 -27.47
N LYS A 20 -1.61 -24.54 -27.77
CA LYS A 20 -0.54 -24.52 -26.78
C LYS A 20 -0.31 -23.10 -26.26
N LEU A 21 -0.20 -22.13 -27.16
CA LEU A 21 -0.05 -20.71 -26.82
C LEU A 21 -1.20 -20.21 -25.94
N ALA A 22 -2.44 -20.56 -26.28
CA ALA A 22 -3.61 -20.17 -25.48
C ALA A 22 -3.56 -20.75 -24.05
N ARG A 23 -3.07 -21.99 -23.88
CA ARG A 23 -2.88 -22.60 -22.56
C ARG A 23 -1.77 -21.91 -21.77
N ASP A 24 -0.62 -21.71 -22.40
CA ASP A 24 0.54 -21.09 -21.75
C ASP A 24 0.21 -19.65 -21.29
N ILE A 25 -0.53 -18.89 -22.11
CA ILE A 25 -1.03 -17.55 -21.73
C ILE A 25 -2.00 -17.65 -20.54
N GLY A 26 -2.93 -18.60 -20.55
CA GLY A 26 -3.88 -18.80 -19.47
C GLY A 26 -3.19 -19.10 -18.13
N GLU A 27 -2.23 -20.03 -18.15
CA GLU A 27 -1.43 -20.39 -16.96
C GLU A 27 -0.63 -19.20 -16.44
N GLN A 28 -0.06 -18.38 -17.33
CA GLN A 28 0.69 -17.19 -16.96
C GLN A 28 -0.21 -16.11 -16.34
N ILE A 29 -1.41 -15.89 -16.89
CA ILE A 29 -2.39 -14.96 -16.32
C ILE A 29 -2.81 -15.42 -14.92
N ASP A 30 -3.10 -16.70 -14.73
CA ASP A 30 -3.49 -17.25 -13.43
C ASP A 30 -2.37 -17.12 -12.39
N SER A 31 -1.12 -17.38 -12.80
CA SER A 31 0.06 -17.18 -11.96
C SER A 31 0.25 -15.73 -11.55
N GLN A 32 0.10 -14.79 -12.49
CA GLN A 32 0.16 -13.36 -12.21
C GLN A 32 -0.97 -12.90 -11.29
N ALA A 33 -2.20 -13.36 -11.51
CA ALA A 33 -3.35 -13.03 -10.67
C ALA A 33 -3.14 -13.49 -9.21
N ARG A 34 -2.61 -14.71 -9.01
CA ARG A 34 -2.26 -15.22 -7.67
C ARG A 34 -1.16 -14.39 -7.01
N THR A 35 -0.14 -14.02 -7.77
CA THR A 35 0.98 -13.19 -7.27
C THR A 35 0.49 -11.80 -6.88
N LEU A 36 -0.34 -11.17 -7.70
CA LEU A 36 -0.94 -9.87 -7.41
C LEU A 36 -1.88 -9.93 -6.19
N GLN A 37 -2.64 -11.01 -6.04
CA GLN A 37 -3.48 -11.21 -4.86
C GLN A 37 -2.64 -11.40 -3.58
N ALA A 38 -1.54 -12.14 -3.66
CA ALA A 38 -0.61 -12.30 -2.54
C ALA A 38 0.04 -10.96 -2.16
N LEU A 39 0.51 -10.18 -3.14
CA LEU A 39 1.05 -8.83 -2.92
C LEU A 39 0.00 -7.89 -2.32
N LYS A 40 -1.24 -7.92 -2.82
CA LYS A 40 -2.36 -7.15 -2.26
C LYS A 40 -2.60 -7.53 -0.80
N ASN A 41 -2.68 -8.82 -0.50
CA ASN A 41 -2.88 -9.30 0.87
C ASN A 41 -1.72 -8.90 1.79
N GLU A 42 -0.48 -8.95 1.31
CA GLU A 42 0.68 -8.47 2.07
C GLU A 42 0.63 -6.97 2.31
N VAL A 43 0.25 -6.16 1.31
CA VAL A 43 0.15 -4.71 1.43
C VAL A 43 -1.01 -4.30 2.34
N GLU A 44 -2.15 -5.00 2.26
CA GLU A 44 -3.30 -4.80 3.16
C GLU A 44 -2.99 -5.27 4.59
N ALA A 45 -2.27 -6.38 4.77
CA ALA A 45 -1.77 -6.81 6.09
C ALA A 45 -0.71 -5.85 6.62
N LYS A 46 0.10 -5.27 5.73
CA LYS A 46 1.00 -4.13 6.00
C LYS A 46 0.26 -2.79 5.91
N ALA A 47 -1.03 -2.73 6.24
CA ALA A 47 -1.74 -1.48 6.45
C ALA A 47 -0.92 -0.59 7.41
N PHE A 48 -0.20 0.33 6.79
CA PHE A 48 0.88 1.12 7.36
C PHE A 48 0.27 2.21 8.23
N ALA A 49 -0.07 1.91 9.49
CA ALA A 49 -0.23 2.98 10.51
C ALA A 49 -0.29 2.53 11.97
N PRO A 50 -0.91 1.41 12.40
CA PRO A 50 -1.11 1.22 13.84
C PRO A 50 0.20 0.95 14.59
N HIS A 51 1.04 0.05 14.06
CA HIS A 51 2.28 -0.34 14.72
C HIS A 51 3.38 0.73 14.62
N ALA A 52 3.53 1.37 13.46
CA ALA A 52 4.55 2.41 13.25
C ALA A 52 4.28 3.69 14.07
N PHE A 53 3.02 4.07 14.29
CA PHE A 53 2.69 5.18 15.18
C PHE A 53 2.87 4.78 16.66
N ARG A 54 2.57 3.55 17.06
CA ARG A 54 2.76 3.11 18.47
C ARG A 54 4.22 3.19 18.93
N SER A 55 5.19 3.03 18.04
CA SER A 55 6.62 3.12 18.36
C SER A 55 7.18 4.54 18.41
N LEU A 56 6.45 5.53 17.89
CA LEU A 56 6.90 6.92 17.86
C LEU A 56 6.55 7.65 19.17
N PRO A 57 7.42 8.54 19.66
CA PRO A 57 7.12 9.32 20.85
C PRO A 57 5.92 10.25 20.59
N PRO A 58 5.08 10.50 21.62
CA PRO A 58 3.94 11.39 21.47
C PRO A 58 4.40 12.81 21.11
N ALA A 59 3.68 13.43 20.17
CA ALA A 59 3.99 14.78 19.75
C ALA A 59 3.50 15.80 20.79
N LYS A 60 4.19 16.94 20.84
CA LYS A 60 3.80 18.06 21.71
C LYS A 60 2.72 18.91 21.04
N LYS A 61 1.97 19.65 21.87
CA LYS A 61 0.86 20.50 21.42
C LYS A 61 1.28 21.50 20.33
N GLU A 62 2.46 22.12 20.49
CA GLU A 62 2.98 23.14 19.58
C GLU A 62 3.24 22.58 18.17
N GLN A 63 3.47 21.26 18.05
CA GLN A 63 3.68 20.61 16.76
C GLN A 63 2.35 20.42 16.02
N PHE A 64 1.27 20.08 16.73
CA PHE A 64 -0.07 19.98 16.15
C PHE A 64 -0.66 21.33 15.76
N GLU A 65 -0.32 22.41 16.46
CA GLU A 65 -0.81 23.76 16.16
C GLU A 65 -0.37 24.25 14.77
N LYS A 66 0.76 23.76 14.25
CA LYS A 66 1.25 24.10 12.91
C LYS A 66 0.47 23.44 11.78
N LEU A 67 -0.34 22.41 12.07
CA LEU A 67 -1.04 21.61 11.07
C LEU A 67 -2.43 22.15 10.73
N LYS A 68 -2.92 21.83 9.53
CA LYS A 68 -4.30 22.08 9.11
C LYS A 68 -5.26 21.06 9.73
N VAL A 69 -6.54 21.41 9.83
CA VAL A 69 -7.60 20.52 10.37
C VAL A 69 -7.67 19.19 9.61
N THR A 70 -7.47 19.22 8.29
CA THR A 70 -7.45 18.02 7.44
C THR A 70 -6.32 17.07 7.82
N GLU A 71 -5.13 17.60 8.08
CA GLU A 71 -3.95 16.81 8.49
C GLU A 71 -4.14 16.22 9.88
N LEU A 72 -4.68 16.99 10.83
CA LEU A 72 -5.00 16.51 12.18
C LEU A 72 -6.01 15.36 12.15
N ARG A 73 -7.05 15.45 11.30
CA ARG A 73 -8.02 14.36 11.10
C ARG A 73 -7.39 13.14 10.42
N ALA A 74 -6.44 13.35 9.52
CA ALA A 74 -5.71 12.26 8.88
C ALA A 74 -4.87 11.49 9.91
N ILE A 75 -4.21 12.19 10.86
CA ILE A 75 -3.47 11.55 11.97
C ILE A 75 -4.43 10.70 12.83
N ALA A 76 -5.56 11.27 13.27
CA ALA A 76 -6.56 10.53 14.05
C ALA A 76 -7.11 9.30 13.31
N SER A 77 -7.26 9.40 11.98
CA SER A 77 -7.74 8.30 11.14
C SER A 77 -6.70 7.20 10.95
N ARG A 78 -5.43 7.57 10.73
CA ARG A 78 -4.30 6.62 10.64
C ARG A 78 -4.12 5.85 11.95
N MET A 79 -4.30 6.51 13.08
CA MET A 79 -4.26 5.86 14.40
C MET A 79 -5.50 5.02 14.74
N ALA A 80 -6.53 5.03 13.88
CA ALA A 80 -7.81 4.37 14.12
C ALA A 80 -8.48 4.76 15.45
N LEU A 81 -8.35 6.03 15.88
CA LEU A 81 -8.88 6.48 17.16
C LEU A 81 -10.42 6.52 17.16
N PRO A 82 -11.08 6.05 18.25
CA PRO A 82 -12.53 6.06 18.38
C PRO A 82 -13.07 7.48 18.56
N GLY A 83 -14.26 7.77 18.04
CA GLY A 83 -14.95 9.05 18.26
C GLY A 83 -14.41 10.27 17.50
N ARG A 84 -13.42 10.09 16.61
CA ARG A 84 -12.76 11.19 15.85
C ARG A 84 -13.71 12.10 15.06
N SER A 85 -14.84 11.58 14.58
CA SER A 85 -15.86 12.35 13.83
C SER A 85 -16.59 13.39 14.67
N LYS A 86 -16.57 13.27 16.00
CA LYS A 86 -17.22 14.21 16.92
C LYS A 86 -16.49 15.54 17.03
N TYR A 87 -15.20 15.59 16.66
CA TYR A 87 -14.36 16.77 16.85
C TYR A 87 -14.21 17.56 15.54
N THR A 88 -14.78 18.76 15.52
CA THR A 88 -14.81 19.62 14.33
C THR A 88 -13.86 20.81 14.42
N ARG A 89 -13.71 21.41 15.60
CA ARG A 89 -12.81 22.56 15.81
C ARG A 89 -11.36 22.10 15.94
N LYS A 90 -10.42 22.90 15.40
CA LYS A 90 -8.98 22.60 15.44
C LYS A 90 -8.48 22.31 16.86
N ALA A 91 -8.77 23.20 17.81
CA ALA A 91 -8.35 23.06 19.20
C ALA A 91 -8.85 21.76 19.85
N THR A 92 -10.11 21.37 19.59
CA THR A 92 -10.67 20.11 20.12
C THR A 92 -10.02 18.87 19.49
N ILE A 93 -9.66 18.92 18.21
CA ILE A 93 -8.96 17.80 17.56
C ILE A 93 -7.53 17.67 18.13
N ILE A 94 -6.84 18.79 18.36
CA ILE A 94 -5.50 18.78 18.98
C ILE A 94 -5.58 18.20 20.40
N GLN A 95 -6.53 18.65 21.21
CA GLN A 95 -6.73 18.14 22.56
C GLN A 95 -6.99 16.63 22.56
N PHE A 96 -7.88 16.17 21.67
CA PHE A 96 -8.16 14.74 21.48
C PHE A 96 -6.90 13.93 21.09
N LEU A 97 -6.06 14.46 20.20
CA LEU A 97 -4.80 13.81 19.80
C LEU A 97 -3.79 13.73 20.96
N ILE A 98 -3.69 14.77 21.79
CA ILE A 98 -2.82 14.78 22.98
C ILE A 98 -3.29 13.74 24.01
N GLU A 99 -4.59 13.70 24.30
CA GLU A 99 -5.18 12.73 25.25
C GLU A 99 -4.91 11.28 24.81
N ASN A 100 -4.91 11.03 23.50
CA ASN A 100 -4.62 9.72 22.92
C ASN A 100 -3.12 9.49 22.63
N LYS A 101 -2.23 10.36 23.12
CA LYS A 101 -0.77 10.27 22.95
C LYS A 101 -0.35 10.11 21.48
N ALA A 102 -1.00 10.85 20.59
CA ALA A 102 -0.75 10.77 19.16
C ALA A 102 0.69 11.21 18.81
N PRO A 103 1.43 10.40 18.04
CA PRO A 103 2.70 10.83 17.47
C PRO A 103 2.49 11.67 16.21
N LEU A 104 3.50 12.48 15.86
CA LEU A 104 3.65 12.99 14.51
C LEU A 104 4.44 11.96 13.70
N ALA A 105 3.97 11.65 12.49
CA ALA A 105 4.82 10.94 11.54
C ALA A 105 6.06 11.79 11.24
N PRO A 106 7.27 11.23 11.27
CA PRO A 106 8.47 11.95 10.86
C PRO A 106 8.31 12.46 9.42
N SER A 107 8.77 13.69 9.16
CA SER A 107 8.85 14.19 7.80
C SER A 107 9.91 13.43 7.00
N TYR A 108 9.83 13.50 5.67
CA TYR A 108 10.86 12.94 4.80
C TYR A 108 12.26 13.46 5.15
N GLU A 109 12.39 14.77 5.39
CA GLU A 109 13.64 15.41 5.83
C GLU A 109 14.16 14.84 7.16
N GLN A 110 13.27 14.57 8.13
CA GLN A 110 13.66 13.96 9.41
C GLN A 110 14.13 12.51 9.24
N LEU A 111 13.50 11.75 8.34
CA LEU A 111 13.92 10.38 8.02
C LEU A 111 15.26 10.36 7.29
N LEU A 112 15.47 11.29 6.34
CA LEU A 112 16.74 11.45 5.63
C LEU A 112 17.87 11.83 6.59
N ALA A 113 17.64 12.82 7.46
CA ALA A 113 18.63 13.23 8.46
C ALA A 113 19.02 12.07 9.38
N PHE A 114 18.03 11.35 9.91
CA PHE A 114 18.26 10.16 10.73
C PHE A 114 19.09 9.10 9.98
N TRP A 115 18.73 8.82 8.73
CA TRP A 115 19.43 7.82 7.92
C TRP A 115 20.89 8.21 7.67
N VAL A 116 21.15 9.46 7.28
CA VAL A 116 22.51 9.98 7.07
C VAL A 116 23.35 9.93 8.35
N GLU A 117 22.77 10.23 9.51
CA GLU A 117 23.47 10.17 10.80
C GLU A 117 23.83 8.74 11.23
N HIS A 118 23.01 7.74 10.89
CA HIS A 118 23.15 6.36 11.37
C HIS A 118 23.68 5.37 10.31
N SER A 119 24.05 5.86 9.12
CA SER A 119 24.70 5.07 8.06
C SER A 119 26.20 5.32 7.95
N ARG A 120 26.77 6.05 8.92
CA ARG A 120 28.22 6.18 9.15
C ARG A 120 28.65 5.27 10.29
#